data_AF-A0A3Q9IKT4-F1
#
_entry.id   AF-A0A3Q9IKT4-F1
#
_cell.length_a   1.000
_cell.length_b   1.000
_cell.length_c   1.000
_cell.angle_alpha   90.00
_cell.angle_beta   90.00
_cell.angle_gamma   90.00
#
_symmetry.space_group_name_H-M   'P 1'
#
loop_
_entity.id
_entity.type
_entity.pdbx_description
1 polymer ?
#
loop_
_entity_poly.entity_id
_entity_poly.type
_entity_poly.pdbx_seq_one_letter_code
_entity_poly.pdbx_strand_id
1 'polypeptide(L)'
;MIIMSSRKIEKFNTFEQVSNSDWFNRLVHLAECIRKNKIMKWISSIIYAFVFIMICHYIQSIFSHTIIAFPFWLWGIIPVITIIVLLLVVGIKKKIIIFLSILFGGCIGIVITGILITLFVTTNYWFANSESYHRDAYVMGKKYNKRDSHAKHISFSTYNVNLIFLDNNEYYCLDDSDIYKKCDQGDTVKVTLCKGLYDIPIIKDLHTE
;
A
#
# COMPACT_ATOMS: atom_id res chain seq x y z
N MET A 1 5.91 2.63 -41.73
CA MET A 1 5.53 3.07 -40.37
C MET A 1 3.99 3.10 -40.26
N ILE A 2 3.31 1.94 -40.22
CA ILE A 2 1.83 1.82 -40.17
C ILE A 2 1.42 0.65 -39.25
N ILE A 3 2.05 0.52 -38.08
CA ILE A 3 1.73 -0.57 -37.13
C ILE A 3 1.02 -0.03 -35.87
N MET A 4 1.14 1.28 -35.61
CA MET A 4 0.61 1.91 -34.39
C MET A 4 -0.90 2.23 -34.45
N SER A 5 -1.48 2.30 -35.65
CA SER A 5 -2.92 2.54 -35.86
C SER A 5 -3.77 1.29 -35.63
N SER A 6 -3.31 0.12 -36.11
CA SER A 6 -4.04 -1.15 -36.01
C SER A 6 -4.31 -1.57 -34.56
N ARG A 7 -3.32 -1.53 -33.67
CA ARG A 7 -3.50 -1.92 -32.24
C ARG A 7 -4.49 -1.03 -31.49
N LYS A 8 -4.63 0.23 -31.89
CA LYS A 8 -5.53 1.19 -31.22
C LYS A 8 -6.99 0.94 -31.63
N ILE A 9 -7.20 0.60 -32.91
CA ILE A 9 -8.49 0.22 -33.49
C ILE A 9 -8.94 -1.14 -32.92
N GLU A 10 -8.02 -2.09 -32.81
CA GLU A 10 -8.31 -3.43 -32.27
C GLU A 10 -8.71 -3.40 -30.78
N LYS A 11 -8.03 -2.58 -29.96
CA LYS A 11 -8.44 -2.33 -28.56
C LYS A 11 -9.82 -1.69 -28.45
N PHE A 12 -10.17 -0.78 -29.35
CA PHE A 12 -11.48 -0.12 -29.37
C PHE A 12 -12.59 -1.12 -29.70
N ASN A 13 -12.38 -1.95 -30.73
CA ASN A 13 -13.32 -3.00 -31.12
C ASN A 13 -13.53 -4.04 -30.00
N THR A 14 -12.47 -4.43 -29.29
CA THR A 14 -12.61 -5.35 -28.14
C THR A 14 -13.37 -4.71 -26.98
N PHE A 15 -13.21 -3.41 -26.73
CA PHE A 15 -13.92 -2.73 -25.65
C PHE A 15 -15.41 -2.57 -25.97
N GLU A 16 -15.73 -2.25 -27.23
CA GLU A 16 -17.10 -2.17 -27.73
C GLU A 16 -17.80 -3.53 -27.69
N GLN A 17 -17.08 -4.61 -28.03
CA GLN A 17 -17.57 -5.98 -27.93
C GLN A 17 -17.79 -6.44 -26.48
N VAL A 18 -16.92 -6.05 -25.55
CA VAL A 18 -17.10 -6.29 -24.10
C VAL A 18 -18.28 -5.49 -23.54
N SER A 19 -18.42 -4.24 -23.94
CA SER A 19 -19.52 -3.36 -23.52
C SER A 19 -20.89 -3.87 -23.99
N ASN A 20 -20.97 -4.46 -25.19
CA ASN A 20 -22.21 -5.00 -25.74
C ASN A 20 -22.50 -6.45 -25.34
N SER A 21 -21.67 -7.04 -24.50
CA SER A 21 -21.89 -8.41 -24.04
C SER A 21 -23.08 -8.49 -23.07
N ASP A 22 -23.88 -9.55 -23.18
CA ASP A 22 -25.06 -9.77 -22.33
C ASP A 22 -24.70 -9.80 -20.83
N TRP A 23 -23.51 -10.29 -20.48
CA TRP A 23 -23.05 -10.32 -19.09
C TRP A 23 -22.71 -8.92 -18.56
N PHE A 24 -22.15 -8.04 -19.40
CA PHE A 24 -21.86 -6.66 -19.01
C PHE A 24 -23.15 -5.85 -18.83
N ASN A 25 -24.13 -6.01 -19.74
CA ASN A 25 -25.45 -5.41 -19.60
C ASN A 25 -26.18 -5.87 -18.33
N ARG A 26 -26.05 -7.17 -17.98
CA ARG A 26 -26.58 -7.71 -16.71
C ARG A 26 -25.88 -7.08 -15.50
N LEU A 27 -24.56 -6.88 -15.53
CA LEU A 27 -23.82 -6.21 -14.46
C LEU A 27 -24.23 -4.75 -14.28
N VAL A 28 -24.39 -4.00 -15.37
CA VAL A 28 -24.85 -2.60 -15.33
C VAL A 28 -26.26 -2.52 -14.75
N HIS A 29 -27.18 -3.38 -15.19
CA HIS A 29 -28.53 -3.45 -14.63
C HIS A 29 -28.52 -3.83 -13.14
N LEU A 30 -27.66 -4.76 -12.73
CA LEU A 30 -27.43 -5.10 -11.31
C LEU A 30 -26.93 -3.90 -10.51
N ALA A 31 -25.97 -3.14 -11.03
CA ALA A 31 -25.46 -1.94 -10.40
C ALA A 31 -26.54 -0.86 -10.24
N GLU A 32 -27.41 -0.69 -11.24
CA GLU A 32 -28.55 0.23 -11.15
C GLU A 32 -29.60 -0.22 -10.13
N CYS A 33 -29.92 -1.53 -10.08
CA CYS A 33 -30.80 -2.11 -9.08
C CYS A 33 -30.24 -1.92 -7.65
N ILE A 34 -28.94 -2.16 -7.46
CA ILE A 34 -28.24 -1.93 -6.20
C ILE A 34 -28.30 -0.45 -5.80
N ARG A 35 -28.17 0.47 -6.77
CA ARG A 35 -28.21 1.92 -6.53
C ARG A 35 -29.60 2.42 -6.13
N LYS A 36 -30.67 1.87 -6.73
CA LYS A 36 -32.06 2.27 -6.47
C LYS A 36 -32.59 1.75 -5.13
N ASN A 37 -32.14 0.58 -4.67
CA ASN A 37 -32.60 -0.01 -3.42
C ASN A 37 -31.70 0.38 -2.23
N LYS A 38 -32.27 1.06 -1.23
CA LYS A 38 -31.56 1.55 -0.04
C LYS A 38 -30.87 0.44 0.76
N ILE A 39 -31.48 -0.76 0.84
CA ILE A 39 -30.92 -1.92 1.54
C ILE A 39 -29.73 -2.50 0.76
N MET A 40 -29.88 -2.66 -0.56
CA MET A 40 -28.81 -3.16 -1.43
C MET A 40 -27.61 -2.21 -1.47
N LYS A 41 -27.83 -0.89 -1.43
CA LYS A 41 -26.76 0.11 -1.31
C LYS A 41 -25.96 -0.05 -0.02
N TRP A 42 -26.64 -0.34 1.10
CA TRP A 42 -26.00 -0.62 2.39
C TRP A 42 -25.17 -1.92 2.34
N ILE A 43 -25.75 -3.01 1.85
CA ILE A 43 -25.05 -4.30 1.69
C ILE A 43 -23.82 -4.13 0.80
N SER A 44 -23.97 -3.45 -0.34
CA SER A 44 -22.86 -3.15 -1.25
C SER A 44 -21.77 -2.33 -0.56
N SER A 45 -22.13 -1.32 0.23
CA SER A 45 -21.16 -0.50 0.98
C SER A 45 -20.39 -1.32 2.02
N ILE A 46 -21.05 -2.26 2.70
CA ILE A 46 -20.40 -3.18 3.66
C ILE A 46 -19.40 -4.09 2.94
N ILE A 47 -19.80 -4.67 1.79
CA ILE A 47 -18.91 -5.52 0.98
C ILE A 47 -17.70 -4.71 0.51
N TYR A 48 -17.91 -3.48 0.00
CA TYR A 48 -16.80 -2.61 -0.40
C TYR A 48 -15.87 -2.28 0.77
N ALA A 49 -16.41 -1.99 1.95
CA ALA A 49 -15.61 -1.74 3.14
C ALA A 49 -14.79 -2.98 3.54
N PHE A 50 -15.38 -4.17 3.49
CA PHE A 50 -14.68 -5.42 3.79
C PHE A 50 -13.53 -5.68 2.81
N VAL A 51 -13.79 -5.56 1.50
CA VAL A 51 -12.76 -5.71 0.46
C VAL A 51 -11.65 -4.67 0.64
N PHE A 52 -12.02 -3.43 0.94
CA PHE A 52 -11.05 -2.36 1.21
C PHE A 52 -10.16 -2.68 2.41
N ILE A 53 -10.73 -3.14 3.52
CA ILE A 53 -9.98 -3.56 4.71
C ILE A 53 -9.00 -4.69 4.37
N MET A 54 -9.43 -5.69 3.60
CA MET A 54 -8.56 -6.79 3.16
C MET A 54 -7.39 -6.29 2.30
N ILE A 55 -7.64 -5.38 1.36
CA ILE A 55 -6.60 -4.76 0.54
C ILE A 55 -5.61 -3.97 1.41
N CYS A 56 -6.11 -3.18 2.37
CA CYS A 56 -5.24 -2.45 3.30
C CYS A 56 -4.37 -3.39 4.14
N HIS A 57 -4.91 -4.50 4.64
CA HIS A 57 -4.14 -5.52 5.35
C HIS A 57 -3.06 -6.14 4.48
N TYR A 58 -3.40 -6.47 3.23
CA TYR A 58 -2.46 -7.04 2.28
C TYR A 58 -1.31 -6.07 1.96
N ILE A 59 -1.64 -4.80 1.69
CA ILE A 59 -0.63 -3.75 1.46
C ILE A 59 0.25 -3.58 2.70
N GLN A 60 -0.34 -3.51 3.90
CA GLN A 60 0.42 -3.39 5.15
C GLN A 60 1.40 -4.57 5.32
N SER A 61 0.97 -5.79 5.01
CA SER A 61 1.84 -6.97 5.04
C SER A 61 3.04 -6.82 4.08
N ILE A 62 2.82 -6.30 2.87
CA ILE A 62 3.91 -6.03 1.91
C ILE A 62 4.89 -4.99 2.48
N PHE A 63 4.39 -3.91 3.09
CA PHE A 63 5.25 -2.92 3.75
C PHE A 63 6.08 -3.55 4.87
N SER A 64 5.48 -4.40 5.70
CA SER A 64 6.18 -5.09 6.80
C SER A 64 7.23 -6.08 6.33
N HIS A 65 7.21 -6.53 5.07
CA HIS A 65 8.18 -7.47 4.51
C HIS A 65 9.20 -6.82 3.57
N THR A 66 9.04 -5.54 3.21
CA THR A 66 9.97 -4.84 2.33
C THR A 66 10.96 -4.02 3.17
N ILE A 67 12.25 -4.30 3.03
CA ILE A 67 13.32 -3.62 3.78
C ILE A 67 13.57 -2.24 3.16
N ILE A 68 12.66 -1.30 3.44
CA ILE A 68 12.75 0.09 3.03
C ILE A 68 12.19 1.04 4.08
N ALA A 69 12.97 2.07 4.40
CA ALA A 69 12.52 3.18 5.22
C ALA A 69 12.33 4.42 4.33
N PHE A 70 11.08 4.85 4.15
CA PHE A 70 10.81 6.12 3.48
C PHE A 70 11.15 7.27 4.43
N PRO A 71 12.08 8.17 4.07
CA PRO A 71 12.41 9.28 4.93
C PRO A 71 11.22 10.25 5.06
N PHE A 72 11.02 10.80 6.25
CA PHE A 72 9.87 11.62 6.59
C PHE A 72 9.66 12.82 5.64
N TRP A 73 10.74 13.42 5.13
CA TRP A 73 10.65 14.57 4.23
C TRP A 73 9.99 14.26 2.88
N LEU A 74 10.01 13.01 2.40
CA LEU A 74 9.30 12.60 1.16
C LEU A 74 7.80 12.87 1.27
N TRP A 75 7.24 12.75 2.48
CA TRP A 75 5.82 13.04 2.75
C TRP A 75 5.48 14.54 2.61
N GLY A 76 6.46 15.44 2.60
CA GLY A 76 6.25 16.88 2.50
C GLY A 76 6.36 17.46 1.08
N ILE A 77 7.12 16.82 0.18
CA ILE A 77 7.43 17.40 -1.14
C ILE A 77 6.17 17.57 -1.99
N ILE A 78 5.42 16.48 -2.18
CA ILE A 78 4.24 16.48 -3.05
C ILE A 78 3.12 17.36 -2.48
N PRO A 79 2.81 17.35 -1.16
CA PRO A 79 1.92 18.34 -0.56
C PRO A 79 2.31 19.79 -0.83
N VAL A 80 3.59 20.12 -0.75
CA VAL A 80 4.04 21.50 -1.04
C VAL A 80 3.80 21.84 -2.50
N ILE A 81 4.12 20.92 -3.43
CA ILE A 81 3.89 21.12 -4.86
C ILE A 81 2.39 21.29 -5.17
N THR A 82 1.53 20.44 -4.61
CA THR A 82 0.07 20.52 -4.83
C THR A 82 -0.51 21.81 -4.29
N ILE A 83 -0.04 22.29 -3.13
CA ILE A 83 -0.44 23.59 -2.56
C ILE A 83 -0.04 24.73 -3.51
N ILE A 84 1.20 24.74 -4.00
CA ILE A 84 1.68 25.78 -4.93
C ILE A 84 0.83 25.80 -6.19
N VAL A 85 0.58 24.64 -6.80
CA VAL A 85 -0.24 24.52 -8.01
C VAL A 85 -1.66 25.03 -7.75
N LEU A 86 -2.29 24.64 -6.64
CA LEU A 86 -3.62 25.12 -6.27
C LEU A 86 -3.67 26.64 -6.06
N LEU A 87 -2.66 27.21 -5.40
CA LEU A 87 -2.57 28.65 -5.21
C LEU A 87 -2.40 29.42 -6.53
N LEU A 88 -1.64 28.87 -7.48
CA LEU A 88 -1.49 29.45 -8.82
C LEU A 88 -2.78 29.37 -9.64
N VAL A 89 -3.49 28.25 -9.59
CA VAL A 89 -4.73 28.03 -10.37
C VAL A 89 -5.88 28.90 -9.85
N VAL A 90 -6.05 28.96 -8.53
CA VAL A 90 -7.20 29.69 -7.94
C VAL A 90 -6.89 31.19 -7.80
N GLY A 91 -5.60 31.55 -7.71
CA GLY A 91 -5.13 32.91 -7.57
C GLY A 91 -5.32 33.48 -6.15
N ILE A 92 -4.45 34.42 -5.78
CA ILE A 92 -4.39 35.00 -4.44
C ILE A 92 -5.39 36.16 -4.33
N LYS A 93 -6.69 35.83 -4.35
CA LYS A 93 -7.76 36.86 -4.35
C LYS A 93 -8.30 37.17 -2.95
N LYS A 94 -8.43 36.16 -2.08
CA LYS A 94 -8.99 36.31 -0.72
C LYS A 94 -8.25 35.40 0.27
N LYS A 95 -8.05 35.86 1.51
CA LYS A 95 -7.41 35.08 2.58
C LYS A 95 -8.06 33.71 2.81
N ILE A 96 -9.38 33.62 2.70
CA ILE A 96 -10.12 32.36 2.88
C ILE A 96 -9.83 31.33 1.77
N ILE A 97 -9.59 31.82 0.55
CA ILE A 97 -9.26 30.98 -0.61
C ILE A 97 -7.84 30.43 -0.48
N ILE A 98 -6.91 31.26 0.02
CA ILE A 98 -5.53 30.84 0.33
C ILE A 98 -5.55 29.72 1.37
N PHE A 99 -6.27 29.92 2.49
CA PHE A 99 -6.38 28.92 3.55
C PHE A 99 -6.97 27.60 3.04
N LEU A 100 -8.05 27.66 2.27
CA LEU A 100 -8.69 26.46 1.71
C LEU A 100 -7.76 25.73 0.72
N SER A 101 -6.99 26.48 -0.08
CA SER A 101 -6.03 25.91 -1.03
C SER A 101 -4.87 25.19 -0.33
N ILE A 102 -4.40 25.74 0.80
CA ILE A 102 -3.37 25.09 1.63
C ILE A 102 -3.91 23.79 2.23
N LEU A 103 -5.11 23.83 2.82
CA LEU A 103 -5.70 22.66 3.48
C LEU A 103 -6.02 21.56 2.47
N PHE A 104 -6.68 21.91 1.37
CA PHE A 104 -7.07 20.96 0.34
C PHE A 104 -5.86 20.43 -0.45
N GLY A 105 -4.91 21.31 -0.78
CA GLY A 105 -3.66 20.94 -1.45
C GLY A 105 -2.80 20.02 -0.60
N GLY A 106 -2.71 20.28 0.70
CA GLY A 106 -2.03 19.41 1.64
C GLY A 106 -2.65 18.02 1.69
N CYS A 107 -3.97 17.93 1.89
CA CYS A 107 -4.69 16.65 1.91
C CYS A 107 -4.51 15.86 0.61
N ILE A 108 -4.71 16.51 -0.54
CA ILE A 108 -4.53 15.86 -1.85
C ILE A 108 -3.10 15.37 -2.01
N GLY A 109 -2.10 16.19 -1.67
CA GLY A 109 -0.71 15.81 -1.84
C GLY A 109 -0.31 14.64 -0.95
N ILE A 110 -0.82 14.56 0.29
CA ILE A 110 -0.56 13.43 1.18
C ILE A 110 -1.15 12.15 0.58
N VAL A 111 -2.38 12.21 0.06
CA VAL A 111 -3.03 11.07 -0.59
C VAL A 111 -2.26 10.61 -1.82
N ILE A 112 -1.85 11.53 -2.70
CA ILE A 112 -1.04 11.22 -3.88
C ILE A 112 0.28 10.56 -3.48
N THR A 113 0.96 11.10 -2.46
CA THR A 113 2.21 10.54 -1.95
C THR A 113 2.03 9.12 -1.46
N GLY A 114 0.99 8.87 -0.64
CA GLY A 114 0.67 7.54 -0.14
C GLY A 114 0.39 6.54 -1.27
N ILE A 115 -0.35 6.96 -2.31
CA ILE A 115 -0.62 6.12 -3.49
C ILE A 115 0.69 5.78 -4.22
N LEU A 116 1.56 6.76 -4.45
CA LEU A 116 2.84 6.54 -5.15
C LEU A 116 3.77 5.60 -4.37
N ILE A 117 3.89 5.81 -3.06
CA ILE A 117 4.69 4.93 -2.18
C ILE A 117 4.12 3.51 -2.20
N THR A 118 2.79 3.38 -2.10
CA THR A 118 2.10 2.07 -2.16
C THR A 118 2.35 1.38 -3.49
N LEU A 119 2.24 2.08 -4.62
CA LEU A 119 2.52 1.54 -5.94
C LEU A 119 3.99 1.11 -6.08
N PHE A 120 4.91 1.91 -5.56
CA PHE A 120 6.33 1.59 -5.57
C PHE A 120 6.62 0.30 -4.79
N VAL A 121 6.11 0.19 -3.56
CA VAL A 121 6.33 -0.98 -2.70
C VAL A 121 5.64 -2.23 -3.26
N THR A 122 4.40 -2.11 -3.73
CA THR A 122 3.66 -3.25 -4.32
C THR A 122 4.29 -3.73 -5.62
N THR A 123 4.76 -2.83 -6.49
CA THR A 123 5.48 -3.24 -7.72
C THR A 123 6.83 -3.87 -7.40
N ASN A 124 7.56 -3.36 -6.39
CA ASN A 124 8.78 -4.00 -5.91
C ASN A 124 8.53 -5.44 -5.49
N TYR A 125 7.43 -5.67 -4.77
CA TYR A 125 7.05 -6.98 -4.24
C TYR A 125 6.53 -7.94 -5.32
N TRP A 126 5.57 -7.52 -6.14
CA TRP A 126 4.94 -8.39 -7.13
C TRP A 126 5.85 -8.81 -8.28
N PHE A 127 6.82 -7.96 -8.65
CA PHE A 127 7.76 -8.28 -9.74
C PHE A 127 9.12 -8.77 -9.21
N ALA A 128 9.17 -9.24 -7.95
CA ALA A 128 10.36 -9.89 -7.41
C ALA A 128 10.63 -11.20 -8.16
N ASN A 129 11.71 -11.25 -8.95
CA ASN A 129 12.07 -12.40 -9.79
C ASN A 129 13.48 -12.93 -9.51
N SER A 130 14.12 -12.47 -8.43
CA SER A 130 15.46 -12.93 -8.06
C SER A 130 15.39 -14.24 -7.26
N GLU A 131 16.49 -15.00 -7.33
CA GLU A 131 16.70 -16.15 -6.46
C GLU A 131 16.75 -15.71 -4.99
N SER A 132 16.21 -16.56 -4.12
CA SER A 132 16.25 -16.31 -2.69
C SER A 132 17.69 -16.46 -2.16
N TYR A 133 18.09 -15.60 -1.25
CA TYR A 133 19.38 -15.64 -0.56
C TYR A 133 19.20 -15.48 0.95
N HIS A 134 20.23 -15.81 1.71
CA HIS A 134 20.16 -15.79 3.18
C HIS A 134 21.05 -14.70 3.76
N ARG A 135 20.57 -14.08 4.84
CA ARG A 135 21.36 -13.22 5.72
C ARG A 135 21.10 -13.58 7.16
N ASP A 136 22.15 -13.58 7.97
CA ASP A 136 22.03 -13.81 9.39
C ASP A 136 21.67 -12.48 10.09
N ALA A 137 20.70 -12.53 10.98
CA ALA A 137 20.24 -11.38 11.75
C ALA A 137 20.14 -11.74 13.23
N TYR A 138 20.47 -10.77 14.08
CA TYR A 138 20.31 -10.87 15.52
C TYR A 138 18.97 -10.28 15.95
N VAL A 139 18.21 -11.01 16.77
CA VAL A 139 16.95 -10.55 17.33
C VAL A 139 17.23 -9.64 18.52
N MET A 140 17.27 -8.33 18.26
CA MET A 140 17.58 -7.31 19.26
C MET A 140 16.49 -7.20 20.33
N GLY A 141 15.24 -7.44 19.95
CA GLY A 141 14.12 -7.39 20.87
C GLY A 141 12.78 -7.64 20.19
N LYS A 142 11.79 -8.01 20.99
CA LYS A 142 10.42 -8.21 20.53
C LYS A 142 9.45 -7.36 21.33
N LYS A 143 8.46 -6.77 20.66
CA LYS A 143 7.45 -5.92 21.27
C LYS A 143 6.07 -6.27 20.76
N TYR A 144 5.25 -6.85 21.62
CA TYR A 144 3.83 -7.00 21.39
C TYR A 144 3.08 -5.78 21.95
N ASN A 145 2.41 -5.04 21.07
CA ASN A 145 1.52 -3.97 21.50
C ASN A 145 0.08 -4.46 21.50
N LYS A 146 -0.36 -5.01 22.64
CA LYS A 146 -1.78 -5.17 22.94
C LYS A 146 -2.31 -3.82 23.40
N ARG A 147 -3.28 -3.23 22.71
CA ARG A 147 -3.89 -1.98 23.18
C ARG A 147 -5.21 -2.24 23.88
N ASP A 148 -5.30 -1.70 25.09
CA ASP A 148 -6.51 -1.67 25.91
C ASP A 148 -7.67 -1.00 25.17
N SER A 149 -8.84 -1.57 25.39
CA SER A 149 -10.13 -1.36 24.72
C SER A 149 -10.75 0.04 24.83
N HIS A 150 -10.03 1.03 25.37
CA HIS A 150 -10.57 2.37 25.63
C HIS A 150 -10.50 3.32 24.42
N ALA A 151 -9.57 3.11 23.49
CA ALA A 151 -9.57 3.80 22.20
C ALA A 151 -10.29 2.93 21.16
N LYS A 152 -11.63 2.88 21.27
CA LYS A 152 -12.49 2.31 20.23
C LYS A 152 -12.24 3.09 18.93
N HIS A 153 -12.27 2.37 17.81
CA HIS A 153 -12.12 2.85 16.44
C HIS A 153 -10.66 2.80 15.91
N ILE A 154 -10.29 1.59 15.48
CA ILE A 154 -9.29 1.29 14.44
C ILE A 154 -7.83 1.36 14.90
N SER A 155 -7.38 0.37 15.68
CA SER A 155 -5.95 0.06 15.82
C SER A 155 -5.76 -1.44 15.93
N PHE A 156 -4.90 -2.00 15.09
CA PHE A 156 -4.59 -3.43 15.06
C PHE A 156 -3.49 -3.79 16.07
N SER A 157 -3.48 -5.05 16.54
CA SER A 157 -2.36 -5.57 17.35
C SER A 157 -1.13 -5.69 16.47
N THR A 158 0.01 -5.16 16.92
CA THR A 158 1.30 -5.25 16.20
C THR A 158 2.25 -6.20 16.92
N TYR A 159 2.93 -7.05 16.16
CA TYR A 159 3.87 -8.06 16.63
C TYR A 159 5.26 -7.74 16.10
N ASN A 160 5.90 -6.77 16.74
CA ASN A 160 7.15 -6.22 16.24
C ASN A 160 8.34 -7.07 16.69
N VAL A 161 9.17 -7.48 15.74
CA VAL A 161 10.47 -8.13 15.94
C VAL A 161 11.54 -7.21 15.37
N ASN A 162 12.44 -6.76 16.23
CA ASN A 162 13.55 -5.89 15.85
C ASN A 162 14.76 -6.76 15.50
N LEU A 163 15.22 -6.65 14.26
CA LEU A 163 16.34 -7.38 13.69
C LEU A 163 17.49 -6.43 13.42
N ILE A 164 18.71 -6.89 13.67
CA ILE A 164 19.94 -6.25 13.18
C ILE A 164 20.66 -7.27 12.31
N PHE A 165 20.84 -6.96 11.03
CA PHE A 165 21.59 -7.83 10.12
C PHE A 165 23.08 -7.80 10.46
N LEU A 166 23.69 -8.99 10.57
CA LEU A 166 25.07 -9.14 11.06
C LEU A 166 26.13 -8.71 10.04
N ASP A 167 25.78 -8.70 8.75
CA ASP A 167 26.70 -8.32 7.66
C ASP A 167 26.92 -6.81 7.58
N ASN A 168 25.88 -6.00 7.80
CA ASN A 168 25.91 -4.56 7.57
C ASN A 168 25.38 -3.70 8.74
N ASN A 169 24.98 -4.30 9.86
CA ASN A 169 24.34 -3.64 11.00
C ASN A 169 23.04 -2.87 10.63
N GLU A 170 22.36 -3.26 9.56
CA GLU A 170 21.10 -2.66 9.16
C GLU A 170 19.99 -3.04 10.13
N TYR A 171 19.28 -2.03 10.65
CA TYR A 171 18.17 -2.21 11.58
C TYR A 171 16.85 -2.36 10.82
N TYR A 172 16.08 -3.38 11.18
CA TYR A 172 14.75 -3.61 10.61
C TYR A 172 13.73 -3.99 11.68
N CYS A 173 12.52 -3.44 11.58
CA CYS A 173 11.40 -3.81 12.44
C CYS A 173 10.38 -4.58 11.59
N LEU A 174 10.26 -5.87 11.85
CA LEU A 174 9.32 -6.77 11.18
C LEU A 174 8.05 -6.88 12.02
N ASP A 175 6.90 -6.54 11.43
CA ASP A 175 5.58 -6.75 12.06
C ASP A 175 4.96 -8.03 11.50
N ASP A 176 5.24 -9.15 12.16
CA ASP A 176 4.75 -10.48 11.77
C ASP A 176 4.47 -11.35 13.00
N SER A 177 3.23 -11.83 13.11
CA SER A 177 2.78 -12.57 14.29
C SER A 177 3.31 -14.00 14.36
N ASP A 178 3.63 -14.61 13.22
CA ASP A 178 4.12 -15.99 13.17
C ASP A 178 5.60 -16.02 13.49
N ILE A 179 6.36 -15.05 12.97
CA ILE A 179 7.78 -14.88 13.31
C ILE A 179 7.94 -14.48 14.78
N TYR A 180 7.12 -13.55 15.28
CA TYR A 180 7.14 -13.15 16.70
C TYR A 180 6.99 -14.31 17.68
N LYS A 181 6.28 -15.38 17.31
CA LYS A 181 6.10 -16.57 18.14
C LYS A 181 7.26 -17.57 18.03
N LYS A 182 8.02 -17.53 16.93
CA LYS A 182 9.08 -18.51 16.60
C LYS A 182 10.45 -18.12 17.13
N CYS A 183 10.72 -16.83 17.33
CA CYS A 183 12.01 -16.33 17.78
C CYS A 183 11.93 -15.63 19.14
N ASP A 184 13.00 -15.75 19.91
CA ASP A 184 13.21 -15.04 21.16
C ASP A 184 14.30 -13.97 21.03
N GLN A 185 14.26 -13.00 21.94
CA GLN A 185 15.27 -11.96 21.99
C GLN A 185 16.62 -12.57 22.38
N GLY A 186 17.66 -12.25 21.62
CA GLY A 186 18.98 -12.86 21.77
C GLY A 186 19.29 -13.94 20.73
N ASP A 187 18.28 -14.40 19.98
CA ASP A 187 18.48 -15.41 18.95
C ASP A 187 19.22 -14.84 17.76
N THR A 188 20.03 -15.68 17.12
CA THR A 188 20.51 -15.44 15.76
C THR A 188 19.63 -16.24 14.80
N VAL A 189 19.03 -15.54 13.83
CA VAL A 189 18.08 -16.10 12.89
C VAL A 189 18.60 -15.94 11.46
N LYS A 190 18.38 -16.96 10.63
CA LYS A 190 18.67 -16.91 9.21
C LYS A 190 17.45 -16.38 8.47
N VAL A 191 17.58 -15.18 7.91
CA VAL A 191 16.52 -14.49 7.16
C VAL A 191 16.62 -14.86 5.68
N THR A 192 15.55 -15.40 5.13
CA THR A 192 15.42 -15.66 3.69
C THR A 192 14.88 -14.43 3.00
N LEU A 193 15.69 -13.88 2.10
CA LEU A 193 15.42 -12.65 1.36
C LEU A 193 15.31 -12.93 -0.14
N CYS A 194 14.58 -12.08 -0.86
CA CYS A 194 14.71 -11.94 -2.30
C CYS A 194 14.84 -10.47 -2.68
N LYS A 195 15.52 -10.18 -3.77
CA LYS A 195 15.51 -8.84 -4.38
C LYS A 195 14.19 -8.61 -5.13
N GLY A 196 13.52 -7.52 -4.79
CA GLY A 196 12.37 -7.00 -5.53
C GLY A 196 12.77 -6.37 -6.86
N LEU A 197 11.78 -5.79 -7.56
CA LEU A 197 11.97 -5.15 -8.88
C LEU A 197 13.09 -4.10 -8.90
N TYR A 198 13.27 -3.35 -7.81
CA TYR A 198 14.24 -2.26 -7.72
C TYR A 198 15.48 -2.65 -6.91
N ASP A 199 15.81 -3.95 -6.85
CA ASP A 199 16.86 -4.52 -6.01
C ASP A 199 16.68 -4.29 -4.49
N ILE A 200 15.49 -3.83 -4.08
CA ILE A 200 15.15 -3.65 -2.66
C ILE A 200 14.81 -5.01 -2.05
N PRO A 201 15.46 -5.41 -0.94
CA PRO A 201 15.22 -6.70 -0.31
C PRO A 201 13.80 -6.85 0.23
N ILE A 202 13.26 -8.06 0.08
CA ILE A 202 11.98 -8.49 0.60
C ILE A 202 12.22 -9.74 1.44
N ILE A 203 11.70 -9.75 2.66
CA ILE A 203 11.71 -10.90 3.57
C ILE A 203 10.64 -11.89 3.13
N LYS A 204 11.03 -13.16 2.94
CA LYS A 204 10.12 -14.26 2.65
C LYS A 204 9.85 -15.13 3.85
N ASP A 205 10.88 -15.45 4.62
CA ASP A 205 10.78 -16.32 5.79
C ASP A 205 11.96 -16.08 6.75
N LEU A 206 11.81 -16.55 7.99
CA LEU A 206 12.87 -16.61 8.99
C LEU A 206 12.96 -18.01 9.58
N HIS A 207 14.18 -18.52 9.65
CA HIS A 207 14.50 -19.79 10.32
C HIS A 207 15.41 -19.51 11.52
N THR A 208 14.99 -19.99 12.68
CA THR A 208 15.86 -20.07 13.86
C THR A 208 16.76 -21.29 13.69
N GLU A 209 18.07 -21.12 13.90
CA GLU A 209 19.02 -22.24 13.96
C GLU A 209 18.95 -22.95 15.33
#